data_AF-A0A1B6IKV8-F1
#
_entry.id   AF-A0A1B6IKV8-F1
#
_cell.length_a   1.000
_cell.length_b   1.000
_cell.length_c   1.000
_cell.angle_alpha   90.00
_cell.angle_beta   90.00
_cell.angle_gamma   90.00
#
_symmetry.space_group_name_H-M   'P 1'
#
loop_
_entity.id
_entity.type
_entity.pdbx_description
1 polymer ?
#
loop_
_entity_poly.entity_id
_entity_poly.type
_entity_poly.pdbx_seq_one_letter_code
_entity_poly.pdbx_strand_id
1 'polypeptide(L)'
;TDPLMAENSPSRSTGAQTLPADFQAFLQTLLSQIAPASSRGQSDNPATLAQLLEIVPGYSYSPGESIFIDIFVTLAQCLSFIDIVQLGLGISECLVRARPHLRQLISERLLNNEPLTIAAITQVVDRFNAELRPYFAIILDNARLREEVDLPASINFFNHSMLPTIINIIMEEGGNQASFHRNLMKKCAMYVRQLCAILQYCCMDGVTGLESILRAFVSQMITSGPGVMQELTMSHSIINFRSFISTLNVPVE
;
A
#
# COMPACT_ATOMS: atom_id res chain seq x y z
N THR A 1 -69.97 -9.34 19.85
CA THR A 1 -68.68 -10.06 19.90
C THR A 1 -68.04 -9.94 18.53
N ASP A 2 -66.73 -9.74 18.52
CA ASP A 2 -65.81 -9.41 17.41
C ASP A 2 -65.62 -7.92 17.03
N PRO A 3 -64.51 -7.32 17.52
CA PRO A 3 -63.73 -6.32 16.81
C PRO A 3 -62.42 -6.94 16.29
N LEU A 4 -61.96 -6.60 15.08
CA LEU A 4 -60.53 -6.57 14.66
C LEU A 4 -60.43 -6.45 13.13
N MET A 5 -60.17 -5.25 12.64
CA MET A 5 -59.44 -5.04 11.38
C MET A 5 -58.59 -3.78 11.57
N ALA A 6 -57.39 -3.97 12.14
CA ALA A 6 -56.33 -2.98 12.09
C ALA A 6 -55.45 -3.31 10.88
N GLU A 7 -55.33 -2.32 10.00
CA GLU A 7 -54.55 -2.30 8.77
C GLU A 7 -53.08 -2.69 9.02
N ASN A 8 -52.62 -3.72 8.30
CA ASN A 8 -51.22 -4.13 8.25
C ASN A 8 -50.40 -3.09 7.47
N SER A 9 -49.62 -2.28 8.20
CA SER A 9 -48.49 -1.53 7.62
C SER A 9 -47.27 -2.45 7.56
N PRO A 10 -46.63 -2.69 6.39
CA PRO A 10 -45.39 -3.45 6.35
C PRO A 10 -44.25 -2.57 6.86
N SER A 11 -43.79 -2.85 8.07
CA SER A 11 -42.54 -2.33 8.60
C SER A 11 -41.39 -2.79 7.70
N ARG A 12 -40.84 -1.88 6.88
CA ARG A 12 -39.53 -2.06 6.27
C ARG A 12 -38.50 -2.11 7.41
N SER A 13 -38.13 -3.32 7.84
CA SER A 13 -36.90 -3.51 8.60
C SER A 13 -35.74 -3.21 7.65
N THR A 14 -35.17 -2.02 7.75
CA THR A 14 -33.84 -1.73 7.23
C THR A 14 -32.91 -2.70 7.97
N GLY A 15 -32.56 -3.81 7.33
CA GLY A 15 -31.59 -4.75 7.87
C GLY A 15 -30.25 -4.03 7.98
N ALA A 16 -29.97 -3.48 9.16
CA ALA A 16 -28.63 -3.07 9.52
C ALA A 16 -27.78 -4.34 9.45
N GLN A 17 -27.04 -4.52 8.35
CA GLN A 17 -26.05 -5.57 8.24
C GLN A 17 -25.04 -5.33 9.36
N THR A 18 -25.17 -6.10 10.45
CA THR A 18 -24.20 -6.09 11.52
C THR A 18 -22.89 -6.57 10.95
N LEU A 19 -21.88 -5.71 11.02
CA LEU A 19 -20.54 -6.03 10.60
C LEU A 19 -20.04 -7.31 11.32
N PRO A 20 -19.24 -8.17 10.67
CA PRO A 20 -18.68 -9.37 11.30
C PRO A 20 -17.99 -9.05 12.64
N ALA A 21 -18.10 -9.94 13.63
CA ALA A 21 -17.57 -9.70 14.99
C ALA A 21 -16.05 -9.40 14.99
N ASP A 22 -15.29 -10.12 14.18
CA ASP A 22 -13.83 -9.91 14.02
C ASP A 22 -13.52 -8.53 13.43
N PHE A 23 -14.40 -8.03 12.56
CA PHE A 23 -14.28 -6.70 11.99
C PHE A 23 -14.68 -5.61 12.99
N GLN A 24 -15.68 -5.86 13.84
CA GLN A 24 -15.98 -4.95 14.95
C GLN A 24 -14.81 -4.85 15.92
N ALA A 25 -14.13 -5.97 16.22
CA ALA A 25 -12.93 -5.99 17.05
C ALA A 25 -11.77 -5.22 16.39
N PHE A 26 -11.56 -5.38 15.08
CA PHE A 26 -10.58 -4.60 14.33
C PHE A 26 -10.86 -3.10 14.38
N LEU A 27 -12.09 -2.68 14.10
CA LEU A 27 -12.48 -1.26 14.16
C LEU A 27 -12.37 -0.68 15.57
N GLN A 28 -12.80 -1.42 16.60
CA GLN A 28 -12.65 -0.98 17.99
C GLN A 28 -11.17 -0.81 18.35
N THR A 29 -10.31 -1.72 17.88
CA THR A 29 -8.86 -1.63 18.11
C THR A 29 -8.29 -0.40 17.40
N LEU A 30 -8.63 -0.15 16.14
CA LEU A 30 -8.21 1.06 15.42
C LEU A 30 -8.72 2.36 16.06
N LEU A 31 -10.00 2.42 16.42
CA LEU A 31 -10.59 3.59 17.06
C LEU A 31 -9.96 3.87 18.42
N SER A 32 -9.62 2.82 19.18
CA SER A 32 -8.89 2.99 20.44
C SER A 32 -7.52 3.63 20.18
N GLN A 33 -6.81 3.27 19.10
CA GLN A 33 -5.49 3.82 18.75
C GLN A 33 -5.51 5.29 18.37
N ILE A 34 -6.62 5.78 17.84
CA ILE A 34 -6.80 7.16 17.40
C ILE A 34 -7.34 8.06 18.54
N ALA A 35 -7.85 7.46 19.63
CA ALA A 35 -8.39 8.21 20.76
C ALA A 35 -7.29 9.01 21.50
N PRO A 36 -7.57 10.26 21.91
CA PRO A 36 -6.59 11.12 22.58
C PRO A 36 -6.12 10.51 23.91
N ALA A 37 -4.83 10.69 24.18
CA ALA A 37 -4.06 10.08 25.27
C ALA A 37 -4.59 10.33 26.70
N SER A 38 -5.57 11.22 26.89
CA SER A 38 -6.16 11.54 28.19
C SER A 38 -6.99 10.41 28.82
N SER A 39 -7.19 9.29 28.11
CA SER A 39 -7.94 8.11 28.61
C SER A 39 -7.10 6.84 28.80
N ARG A 40 -5.81 6.86 28.40
CA ARG A 40 -4.97 5.66 28.37
C ARG A 40 -4.02 5.60 29.56
N GLY A 41 -4.46 4.93 30.62
CA GLY A 41 -3.53 4.29 31.54
C GLY A 41 -2.81 3.15 30.82
N GLN A 42 -1.49 3.31 30.65
CA GLN A 42 -0.51 2.22 30.51
C GLN A 42 -0.52 1.40 29.19
N SER A 43 0.09 1.98 28.16
CA SER A 43 1.06 1.32 27.24
C SER A 43 1.64 2.38 26.30
N ASP A 44 2.94 2.66 26.44
CA ASP A 44 3.65 3.74 25.72
C ASP A 44 3.87 3.49 24.21
N ASN A 45 3.41 2.35 23.67
CA ASN A 45 3.54 2.05 22.24
C ASN A 45 2.21 1.60 21.62
N PRO A 46 1.74 2.24 20.55
CA PRO A 46 0.56 1.80 19.80
C PRO A 46 0.82 0.41 19.19
N ALA A 47 -0.22 -0.43 19.12
CA ALA A 47 -0.11 -1.75 18.50
C ALA A 47 0.30 -1.64 17.03
N THR A 48 1.16 -2.55 16.59
CA THR A 48 1.70 -2.56 15.23
C THR A 48 0.68 -3.08 14.24
N LEU A 49 0.86 -2.79 12.94
CA LEU A 49 -0.02 -3.32 11.90
C LEU A 49 0.03 -4.86 11.84
N ALA A 50 1.18 -5.48 12.13
CA ALA A 50 1.30 -6.93 12.20
C ALA A 50 0.36 -7.53 13.26
N GLN A 51 0.31 -6.91 14.45
CA GLN A 51 -0.62 -7.31 15.52
C GLN A 51 -2.09 -7.14 15.11
N LEU A 52 -2.38 -6.15 14.27
CA LEU A 52 -3.73 -5.97 13.71
C LEU A 52 -4.07 -7.01 12.63
N LEU A 53 -3.09 -7.40 11.80
CA LEU A 53 -3.26 -8.40 10.75
C LEU A 53 -3.49 -9.80 11.31
N GLU A 54 -2.88 -10.13 12.45
CA GLU A 54 -3.11 -11.41 13.16
C GLU A 54 -4.57 -11.60 13.61
N ILE A 55 -5.34 -10.51 13.75
CA ILE A 55 -6.77 -10.54 14.10
C ILE A 55 -7.63 -10.84 12.85
N VAL A 56 -7.10 -10.66 11.65
CA VAL A 56 -7.85 -10.85 10.40
C VAL A 56 -7.94 -12.35 10.06
N PRO A 57 -9.17 -12.91 9.97
CA PRO A 57 -9.34 -14.32 9.62
C PRO A 57 -8.72 -14.66 8.27
N GLY A 58 -7.93 -15.73 8.21
CA GLY A 58 -7.28 -16.20 6.98
C GLY A 58 -5.96 -15.49 6.65
N TYR A 59 -5.48 -14.57 7.50
CA TYR A 59 -4.12 -14.05 7.36
C TYR A 59 -3.10 -15.18 7.58
N SER A 60 -2.31 -15.46 6.57
CA SER A 60 -1.14 -16.34 6.66
C SER A 60 0.00 -15.70 5.89
N TYR A 61 1.17 -15.66 6.51
CA TYR A 61 2.38 -15.12 5.93
C TYR A 61 3.41 -16.22 5.78
N SER A 62 3.91 -16.40 4.56
CA SER A 62 5.01 -17.30 4.24
C SER A 62 6.22 -16.46 3.83
N PRO A 63 7.25 -16.32 4.70
CA PRO A 63 8.43 -15.54 4.40
C PRO A 63 9.12 -16.00 3.11
N GLY A 64 9.45 -15.05 2.24
CA GLY A 64 10.23 -15.30 1.04
C GLY A 64 9.43 -15.72 -0.19
N GLU A 65 8.10 -15.80 -0.11
CA GLU A 65 7.24 -16.08 -1.27
C GLU A 65 7.15 -14.88 -2.23
N SER A 66 7.13 -13.65 -1.70
CA SER A 66 7.14 -12.42 -2.49
C SER A 66 7.90 -11.31 -1.80
N ILE A 67 8.79 -10.65 -2.55
CA ILE A 67 9.51 -9.44 -2.11
C ILE A 67 8.53 -8.36 -1.65
N PHE A 68 7.40 -8.17 -2.33
CA PHE A 68 6.40 -7.16 -1.95
C PHE A 68 5.76 -7.45 -0.60
N ILE A 69 5.39 -8.71 -0.37
CA ILE A 69 4.79 -9.15 0.89
C ILE A 69 5.83 -9.07 2.02
N ASP A 70 7.07 -9.51 1.77
CA ASP A 70 8.14 -9.45 2.76
C ASP A 70 8.42 -7.99 3.19
N ILE A 71 8.46 -7.04 2.24
CA ILE A 71 8.59 -5.60 2.55
C ILE A 71 7.40 -5.12 3.37
N PHE A 72 6.18 -5.45 2.96
CA PHE A 72 4.96 -5.05 3.65
C PHE A 72 4.93 -5.57 5.10
N VAL A 73 5.22 -6.84 5.31
CA VAL A 73 5.24 -7.46 6.64
C VAL A 73 6.36 -6.88 7.50
N THR A 74 7.54 -6.63 6.93
CA THR A 74 8.66 -5.97 7.62
C THR A 74 8.25 -4.57 8.13
N LEU A 75 7.56 -3.79 7.31
CA LEU A 75 7.01 -2.50 7.73
C LEU A 75 5.90 -2.66 8.77
N ALA A 76 5.00 -3.63 8.57
CA ALA A 76 3.87 -3.87 9.47
C ALA A 76 4.32 -4.30 10.88
N GLN A 77 5.48 -4.95 11.01
CA GLN A 77 6.06 -5.35 12.30
C GLN A 77 6.58 -4.16 13.11
N CYS A 78 6.94 -3.05 12.48
CA CYS A 78 7.58 -1.91 13.14
C CYS A 78 6.78 -0.60 13.09
N LEU A 79 5.74 -0.54 12.25
CA LEU A 79 4.84 0.60 12.11
C LEU A 79 3.46 0.28 12.68
N SER A 80 2.88 1.25 13.36
CA SER A 80 1.50 1.26 13.83
C SER A 80 0.58 1.94 12.83
N PHE A 81 -0.73 1.85 13.06
CA PHE A 81 -1.71 2.56 12.21
C PHE A 81 -1.49 4.08 12.23
N ILE A 82 -1.16 4.66 13.38
CA ILE A 82 -0.90 6.10 13.50
C ILE A 82 0.35 6.52 12.70
N ASP A 83 1.37 5.67 12.61
CA ASP A 83 2.56 5.95 11.79
C ASP A 83 2.20 6.02 10.30
N ILE A 84 1.28 5.18 9.82
CA ILE A 84 0.80 5.23 8.43
C ILE A 84 0.05 6.54 8.15
N VAL A 85 -0.81 6.96 9.08
CA VAL A 85 -1.51 8.25 8.99
C VAL A 85 -0.50 9.40 8.94
N GLN A 86 0.51 9.38 9.80
CA GLN A 86 1.59 10.38 9.83
C GLN A 86 2.39 10.40 8.52
N LEU A 87 2.73 9.24 7.96
CA LEU A 87 3.39 9.14 6.66
C LEU A 87 2.56 9.76 5.54
N GLY A 88 1.24 9.57 5.57
CA GLY A 88 0.31 10.22 4.64
C GLY A 88 0.31 11.76 4.73
N LEU A 89 0.63 12.30 5.92
CA LEU A 89 0.78 13.74 6.16
C LEU A 89 2.22 14.25 5.90
N GLY A 90 3.13 13.37 5.44
CA GLY A 90 4.53 13.71 5.18
C GLY A 90 5.45 13.67 6.40
N ILE A 91 4.93 13.28 7.56
CA ILE A 91 5.69 13.06 8.81
C ILE A 91 6.30 11.66 8.74
N SER A 92 7.62 11.55 8.76
CA SER A 92 8.33 10.34 8.33
C SER A 92 9.36 9.80 9.31
N GLU A 93 9.42 10.39 10.48
CA GLU A 93 10.31 10.03 11.58
C GLU A 93 10.16 8.55 11.97
N CYS A 94 8.97 7.97 11.80
CA CYS A 94 8.71 6.54 12.05
C CYS A 94 9.59 5.61 11.19
N LEU A 95 10.05 6.05 10.00
CA LEU A 95 10.93 5.24 9.15
C LEU A 95 12.30 4.99 9.77
N VAL A 96 12.75 5.82 10.71
CA VAL A 96 14.00 5.58 11.47
C VAL A 96 13.90 4.24 12.20
N ARG A 97 12.73 3.87 12.73
CA ARG A 97 12.49 2.57 13.37
C ARG A 97 12.45 1.42 12.36
N ALA A 98 11.95 1.68 11.15
CA ALA A 98 11.89 0.66 10.10
C ALA A 98 13.25 0.32 9.48
N ARG A 99 14.21 1.27 9.49
CA ARG A 99 15.51 1.10 8.84
C ARG A 99 16.26 -0.20 9.20
N PRO A 100 16.48 -0.56 10.47
CA PRO A 100 17.21 -1.79 10.80
C PRO A 100 16.53 -3.03 10.24
N HIS A 101 15.20 -3.11 10.28
CA HIS A 101 14.44 -4.23 9.75
C HIS A 101 14.50 -4.29 8.22
N LEU A 102 14.38 -3.15 7.54
CA LEU A 102 14.54 -3.06 6.08
C LEU A 102 15.95 -3.44 5.63
N ARG A 103 16.98 -3.05 6.39
CA ARG A 103 18.36 -3.45 6.13
C ARG A 103 18.52 -4.96 6.28
N GLN A 104 17.97 -5.53 7.34
CA GLN A 104 18.02 -6.98 7.56
C GLN A 104 17.34 -7.73 6.41
N LEU A 105 16.15 -7.29 6.00
CA LEU A 105 15.45 -7.86 4.85
C LEU A 105 16.31 -7.79 3.58
N ILE A 106 16.87 -6.61 3.27
CA ILE A 106 17.71 -6.46 2.07
C ILE A 106 18.95 -7.35 2.17
N SER A 107 19.67 -7.34 3.29
CA SER A 107 20.87 -8.16 3.47
C SER A 107 20.57 -9.65 3.37
N GLU A 108 19.64 -10.17 4.17
CA GLU A 108 19.41 -11.59 4.29
C GLU A 108 18.63 -12.15 3.10
N ARG A 109 17.51 -11.51 2.74
CA ARG A 109 16.58 -12.06 1.75
C ARG A 109 16.96 -11.71 0.33
N LEU A 110 17.41 -10.48 0.12
CA LEU A 110 17.70 -9.98 -1.23
C LEU A 110 19.16 -10.20 -1.58
N LEU A 111 20.11 -9.92 -0.69
CA LEU A 111 21.54 -10.06 -0.99
C LEU A 111 22.13 -11.40 -0.55
N ASN A 112 21.38 -12.29 0.12
CA ASN A 112 21.90 -13.54 0.68
C ASN A 112 23.14 -13.34 1.57
N ASN A 113 23.18 -12.25 2.32
CA ASN A 113 24.31 -11.78 3.13
C ASN A 113 25.59 -11.45 2.34
N GLU A 114 25.51 -11.31 1.02
CA GLU A 114 26.62 -10.83 0.22
C GLU A 114 26.81 -9.30 0.34
N PRO A 115 28.03 -8.79 0.10
CA PRO A 115 28.28 -7.35 0.11
C PRO A 115 27.42 -6.59 -0.91
N LEU A 116 27.02 -5.38 -0.55
CA LEU A 116 26.27 -4.48 -1.43
C LEU A 116 27.16 -4.00 -2.58
N THR A 117 27.11 -4.70 -3.72
CA THR A 117 27.79 -4.34 -4.96
C THR A 117 26.80 -3.90 -6.03
N ILE A 118 27.28 -3.22 -7.09
CA ILE A 118 26.44 -2.83 -8.24
C ILE A 118 25.78 -4.08 -8.86
N ALA A 119 26.53 -5.16 -9.02
CA ALA A 119 26.00 -6.41 -9.58
C ALA A 119 24.91 -7.03 -8.71
N ALA A 120 25.10 -7.06 -7.38
CA ALA A 120 24.11 -7.58 -6.46
C ALA A 120 22.83 -6.74 -6.46
N ILE A 121 22.94 -5.41 -6.49
CA ILE A 121 21.79 -4.50 -6.62
C ILE A 121 21.03 -4.77 -7.93
N THR A 122 21.73 -4.92 -9.05
CA THR A 122 21.09 -5.23 -10.35
C THR A 122 20.27 -6.51 -10.26
N GLN A 123 20.81 -7.58 -9.67
CA GLN A 123 20.08 -8.85 -9.49
C GLN A 123 18.86 -8.72 -8.56
N VAL A 124 18.92 -7.84 -7.55
CA VAL A 124 17.76 -7.53 -6.70
C VAL A 124 16.67 -6.84 -7.54
N VAL A 125 17.06 -5.86 -8.36
CA VAL A 125 16.13 -5.15 -9.25
C VAL A 125 15.53 -6.09 -10.30
N ASP A 126 16.31 -7.00 -10.88
CA ASP A 126 15.82 -7.99 -11.85
C ASP A 126 14.75 -8.90 -11.23
N ARG A 127 14.96 -9.36 -9.99
CA ARG A 127 13.95 -10.16 -9.25
C ARG A 127 12.71 -9.35 -8.93
N PHE A 128 12.87 -8.10 -8.50
CA PHE A 128 11.75 -7.19 -8.26
C PHE A 128 10.91 -7.01 -9.53
N ASN A 129 11.57 -6.81 -10.68
CA ASN A 129 10.89 -6.71 -11.98
C ASN A 129 10.22 -8.03 -12.39
N ALA A 130 10.84 -9.18 -12.09
CA ALA A 130 10.23 -10.48 -12.35
C ALA A 130 8.93 -10.68 -11.57
N GLU A 131 8.88 -10.27 -10.30
CA GLU A 131 7.65 -10.30 -9.49
C GLU A 131 6.60 -9.27 -9.94
N LEU A 132 7.00 -8.18 -10.61
CA LEU A 132 6.05 -7.22 -11.18
C LEU A 132 5.33 -7.74 -12.43
N ARG A 133 5.97 -8.64 -13.21
CA ARG A 133 5.46 -9.06 -14.52
C ARG A 133 4.02 -9.59 -14.50
N PRO A 134 3.58 -10.43 -13.55
CA PRO A 134 2.19 -10.91 -13.50
C PRO A 134 1.17 -9.78 -13.41
N TYR A 135 1.54 -8.65 -12.79
CA TYR A 135 0.65 -7.51 -12.64
C TYR A 135 0.49 -6.69 -13.93
N PHE A 136 1.33 -6.89 -14.94
CA PHE A 136 1.14 -6.26 -16.26
C PHE A 136 -0.10 -6.80 -16.97
N ALA A 137 -0.51 -8.04 -16.72
CA ALA A 137 -1.76 -8.58 -17.26
C ALA A 137 -2.96 -7.73 -16.79
N ILE A 138 -3.00 -7.35 -15.51
CA ILE A 138 -4.04 -6.48 -14.97
C ILE A 138 -4.07 -5.14 -15.70
N ILE A 139 -2.90 -4.56 -16.01
CA ILE A 139 -2.81 -3.30 -16.73
C ILE A 139 -3.37 -3.45 -18.15
N LEU A 140 -2.95 -4.49 -18.86
CA LEU A 140 -3.37 -4.77 -20.24
C LEU A 140 -4.88 -5.07 -20.33
N ASP A 141 -5.45 -5.73 -19.33
CA ASP A 141 -6.87 -6.08 -19.29
C ASP A 141 -7.77 -4.88 -18.96
N ASN A 142 -7.22 -3.83 -18.35
CA ASN A 142 -8.01 -2.72 -17.79
C ASN A 142 -7.66 -1.33 -18.37
N ALA A 143 -6.69 -1.24 -19.26
CA ALA A 143 -6.36 0.00 -19.96
C ALA A 143 -5.90 -0.23 -21.40
N ARG A 144 -6.29 0.70 -22.27
CA ARG A 144 -5.78 0.77 -23.65
C ARG A 144 -4.42 1.46 -23.64
N LEU A 145 -3.38 0.70 -23.95
CA LEU A 145 -2.02 1.23 -24.03
C LEU A 145 -1.69 1.69 -25.44
N ARG A 146 -0.79 2.67 -25.56
CA ARG A 146 -0.20 3.08 -26.83
C ARG A 146 0.63 1.93 -27.41
N GLU A 147 0.38 1.57 -28.67
CA GLU A 147 1.07 0.46 -29.34
C GLU A 147 2.59 0.67 -29.45
N GLU A 148 3.02 1.93 -29.48
CA GLU A 148 4.43 2.33 -29.62
C GLU A 148 5.23 2.15 -28.31
N VAL A 149 4.56 1.90 -27.19
CA VAL A 149 5.20 1.86 -25.87
C VAL A 149 5.30 0.42 -25.35
N ASP A 150 6.53 -0.08 -25.23
CA ASP A 150 6.83 -1.28 -24.47
C ASP A 150 6.81 -0.96 -22.97
N LEU A 151 5.64 -1.12 -22.34
CA LEU A 151 5.44 -0.85 -20.92
C LEU A 151 6.35 -1.71 -20.03
N PRO A 152 6.44 -3.06 -20.21
CA PRO A 152 7.39 -3.87 -19.46
C PRO A 152 8.84 -3.39 -19.55
N ALA A 153 9.34 -3.04 -20.74
CA ALA A 153 10.69 -2.53 -20.91
C ALA A 153 10.88 -1.16 -20.25
N SER A 154 9.88 -0.28 -20.35
CA SER A 154 9.89 1.06 -19.75
C SER A 154 9.95 1.00 -18.23
N ILE A 155 9.13 0.15 -17.60
CA ILE A 155 9.16 -0.07 -16.15
C ILE A 155 10.47 -0.74 -15.72
N ASN A 156 10.97 -1.72 -16.48
CA ASN A 156 12.25 -2.36 -16.20
C ASN A 156 13.39 -1.34 -16.16
N PHE A 157 13.51 -0.52 -17.22
CA PHE A 157 14.51 0.55 -17.30
C PHE A 157 14.37 1.55 -16.15
N PHE A 158 13.15 1.99 -15.87
CA PHE A 158 12.85 2.90 -14.77
C PHE A 158 13.29 2.33 -13.40
N ASN A 159 13.00 1.06 -13.14
CA ASN A 159 13.36 0.40 -11.89
C ASN A 159 14.87 0.24 -11.73
N HIS A 160 15.61 -0.06 -12.81
CA HIS A 160 17.07 -0.04 -12.80
C HIS A 160 17.68 1.34 -12.53
N SER A 161 16.96 2.42 -12.82
CA SER A 161 17.41 3.78 -12.51
C SER A 161 17.12 4.16 -11.05
N MET A 162 15.91 3.84 -10.55
CA MET A 162 15.43 4.39 -9.27
C MET A 162 15.66 3.49 -8.06
N LEU A 163 15.43 2.18 -8.18
CA LEU A 163 15.53 1.25 -7.04
C LEU A 163 16.94 1.16 -6.44
N PRO A 164 18.05 1.19 -7.21
CA PRO A 164 19.39 1.24 -6.64
C PRO A 164 19.58 2.39 -5.67
N THR A 165 19.01 3.56 -5.96
CA THR A 165 19.11 4.72 -5.08
C THR A 165 18.37 4.49 -3.75
N ILE A 166 17.18 3.89 -3.80
CA ILE A 166 16.39 3.57 -2.60
C ILE A 166 17.12 2.53 -1.74
N ILE A 167 17.61 1.46 -2.36
CA ILE A 167 18.38 0.40 -1.68
C ILE A 167 19.61 1.01 -0.98
N ASN A 168 20.38 1.85 -1.67
CA ASN A 168 21.55 2.50 -1.08
C ASN A 168 21.19 3.41 0.12
N ILE A 169 20.09 4.14 0.08
CA ILE A 169 19.64 4.96 1.21
C ILE A 169 19.33 4.09 2.44
N ILE A 170 18.64 2.97 2.24
CA ILE A 170 18.33 2.02 3.32
C ILE A 170 19.63 1.44 3.90
N MET A 171 20.53 0.99 3.01
CA MET A 171 21.77 0.30 3.34
C MET A 171 22.94 1.21 3.74
N GLU A 172 22.80 2.52 3.69
CA GLU A 172 23.83 3.45 4.16
C GLU A 172 24.06 3.27 5.67
N GLU A 173 25.33 3.14 6.07
CA GLU A 173 25.75 3.00 7.47
C GLU A 173 26.25 4.34 8.02
N GLY A 174 26.03 4.60 9.32
CA GLY A 174 26.55 5.79 9.99
C GLY A 174 25.94 7.14 9.55
N GLY A 175 24.97 7.13 8.63
CA GLY A 175 24.29 8.34 8.17
C GLY A 175 23.41 9.01 9.23
N ASN A 176 23.25 10.32 9.14
CA ASN A 176 22.38 11.09 10.04
C ASN A 176 20.92 10.61 9.88
N GLN A 177 20.30 10.17 10.98
CA GLN A 177 18.94 9.64 10.99
C GLN A 177 17.93 10.66 10.46
N ALA A 178 18.11 11.95 10.77
CA ALA A 178 17.24 13.02 10.30
C ALA A 178 17.28 13.16 8.77
N SER A 179 18.44 12.97 8.13
CA SER A 179 18.52 12.97 6.67
C SER A 179 17.96 11.68 6.05
N PHE A 180 18.12 10.54 6.72
CA PHE A 180 17.67 9.25 6.21
C PHE A 180 16.16 9.23 5.90
N HIS A 181 15.30 9.51 6.88
CA HIS A 181 13.85 9.36 6.69
C HIS A 181 13.30 10.32 5.63
N ARG A 182 13.82 11.55 5.60
CA ARG A 182 13.46 12.55 4.57
C ARG A 182 13.93 12.14 3.18
N ASN A 183 15.16 11.63 3.06
CA ASN A 183 15.71 11.18 1.78
C ASN A 183 14.96 9.97 1.26
N LEU A 184 14.68 8.99 2.13
CA LEU A 184 13.91 7.80 1.78
C LEU A 184 12.50 8.18 1.31
N MET A 185 11.76 8.99 2.10
CA MET A 185 10.42 9.44 1.69
C MET A 185 10.43 10.22 0.39
N LYS A 186 11.38 11.14 0.22
CA LYS A 186 11.51 11.91 -1.02
C LYS A 186 11.71 10.98 -2.22
N LYS A 187 12.60 9.98 -2.11
CA LYS A 187 12.87 9.03 -3.21
C LYS A 187 11.71 8.09 -3.47
N CYS A 188 11.04 7.57 -2.44
CA CYS A 188 9.83 6.76 -2.60
C CYS A 188 8.69 7.57 -3.24
N ALA A 189 8.45 8.81 -2.79
CA ALA A 189 7.43 9.67 -3.39
C ALA A 189 7.76 10.01 -4.86
N MET A 190 9.04 10.27 -5.18
CA MET A 190 9.47 10.45 -6.57
C MET A 190 9.26 9.19 -7.41
N TYR A 191 9.59 8.01 -6.87
CA TYR A 191 9.38 6.74 -7.54
C TYR A 191 7.90 6.54 -7.90
N VAL A 192 7.00 6.70 -6.93
CA VAL A 192 5.55 6.56 -7.16
C VAL A 192 5.05 7.57 -8.19
N ARG A 193 5.46 8.84 -8.08
CA ARG A 193 5.06 9.88 -9.04
C ARG A 193 5.53 9.58 -10.46
N GLN A 194 6.78 9.17 -10.64
CA GLN A 194 7.32 8.86 -11.95
C GLN A 194 6.71 7.58 -12.53
N LEU A 195 6.47 6.57 -11.70
CA LEU A 195 5.75 5.36 -12.13
C LEU A 195 4.33 5.70 -12.60
N CYS A 196 3.59 6.52 -11.85
CA CYS A 196 2.27 7.00 -12.28
C CYS A 196 2.34 7.82 -13.56
N ALA A 197 3.36 8.67 -13.74
CA ALA A 197 3.56 9.42 -14.97
C ALA A 197 3.84 8.50 -16.18
N ILE A 198 4.67 7.47 -16.01
CA ILE A 198 4.91 6.45 -17.04
C ILE A 198 3.59 5.76 -17.40
N LEU A 199 2.85 5.27 -16.42
CA LEU A 199 1.58 4.58 -16.65
C LEU A 199 0.54 5.49 -17.32
N GLN A 200 0.43 6.75 -16.87
CA GLN A 200 -0.43 7.76 -17.48
C GLN A 200 -0.07 8.01 -18.94
N TYR A 201 1.22 8.16 -19.25
CA TYR A 201 1.69 8.36 -20.62
C TYR A 201 1.40 7.14 -21.51
N CYS A 202 1.58 5.93 -20.97
CA CYS A 202 1.31 4.69 -21.69
C CYS A 202 -0.19 4.53 -22.01
N CYS A 203 -1.08 5.03 -21.17
CA CYS A 203 -2.52 4.97 -21.41
C CYS A 203 -2.94 5.93 -22.53
N MET A 204 -3.67 5.43 -23.54
CA MET A 204 -4.27 6.27 -24.57
C MET A 204 -5.25 7.30 -23.97
N ASP A 205 -6.01 6.87 -22.95
CA ASP A 205 -6.99 7.69 -22.25
C ASP A 205 -6.40 8.47 -21.06
N GLY A 206 -5.06 8.54 -20.96
CA GLY A 206 -4.32 9.27 -19.94
C GLY A 206 -4.74 8.90 -18.50
N VAL A 207 -5.20 9.89 -17.74
CA VAL A 207 -5.62 9.72 -16.33
C VAL A 207 -6.76 8.71 -16.18
N THR A 208 -7.69 8.65 -17.14
CA THR A 208 -8.83 7.72 -17.08
C THR A 208 -8.38 6.26 -17.17
N GLY A 209 -7.40 5.98 -18.03
CA GLY A 209 -6.80 4.65 -18.12
C GLY A 209 -6.08 4.28 -16.82
N LEU A 210 -5.32 5.22 -16.26
CA LEU A 210 -4.63 5.03 -14.99
C LEU A 210 -5.58 4.81 -13.80
N GLU A 211 -6.71 5.52 -13.74
CA GLU A 211 -7.76 5.25 -12.74
C GLU A 211 -8.36 3.85 -12.90
N SER A 212 -8.57 3.39 -14.14
CA SER A 212 -9.12 2.06 -14.42
C SER A 212 -8.17 0.97 -13.93
N ILE A 213 -6.86 1.13 -14.17
CA ILE A 213 -5.81 0.27 -13.64
C ILE A 213 -5.87 0.23 -12.10
N LEU A 214 -5.92 1.40 -11.44
CA LEU A 214 -5.98 1.45 -9.97
C LEU A 214 -7.23 0.73 -9.43
N ARG A 215 -8.40 0.93 -10.05
CA ARG A 215 -9.63 0.23 -9.67
C ARG A 215 -9.45 -1.27 -9.75
N ALA A 216 -8.81 -1.79 -10.81
CA ALA A 216 -8.57 -3.21 -10.97
C ALA A 216 -7.68 -3.77 -9.86
N PHE A 217 -6.57 -3.10 -9.55
CA PHE A 217 -5.68 -3.47 -8.43
C PHE A 217 -6.40 -3.46 -7.09
N VAL A 218 -7.12 -2.38 -6.77
CA VAL A 218 -7.85 -2.25 -5.50
C VAL A 218 -8.92 -3.33 -5.39
N SER A 219 -9.65 -3.61 -6.48
CA SER A 219 -10.67 -4.66 -6.52
C SER A 219 -10.08 -6.04 -6.25
N GLN A 220 -8.94 -6.36 -6.87
CA GLN A 220 -8.27 -7.64 -6.65
C GLN A 220 -7.80 -7.80 -5.19
N MET A 221 -7.31 -6.73 -4.56
CA MET A 221 -6.87 -6.78 -3.16
C MET A 221 -8.04 -6.94 -2.17
N ILE A 222 -9.22 -6.40 -2.48
CA ILE A 222 -10.37 -6.40 -1.56
C ILE A 222 -11.40 -7.49 -1.87
N THR A 223 -11.16 -8.36 -2.87
CA THR A 223 -12.13 -9.34 -3.38
C THR A 223 -12.70 -10.25 -2.28
N SER A 224 -11.96 -10.46 -1.19
CA SER A 224 -12.36 -11.31 -0.05
C SER A 224 -13.00 -10.56 1.13
N GLY A 225 -13.15 -9.22 1.06
CA GLY A 225 -13.70 -8.39 2.14
C GLY A 225 -15.22 -8.18 2.11
N PRO A 226 -15.85 -7.70 3.20
CA PRO A 226 -17.27 -7.34 3.20
C PRO A 226 -17.61 -6.27 2.16
N GLY A 227 -18.73 -6.40 1.43
CA GLY A 227 -19.09 -5.52 0.30
C GLY A 227 -19.12 -4.01 0.63
N VAL A 228 -19.59 -3.63 1.82
CA VAL A 228 -19.59 -2.23 2.27
C VAL A 228 -18.16 -1.68 2.42
N MET A 229 -17.22 -2.51 2.88
CA MET A 229 -15.81 -2.12 2.98
C MET A 229 -15.15 -2.05 1.62
N GLN A 230 -15.53 -2.93 0.69
CA GLN A 230 -15.02 -2.87 -0.68
C GLN A 230 -15.38 -1.51 -1.31
N GLU A 231 -16.63 -1.08 -1.18
CA GLU A 231 -17.11 0.19 -1.72
C GLU A 231 -16.45 1.41 -1.05
N LEU A 232 -16.34 1.41 0.28
CA LEU A 232 -15.67 2.48 1.02
C LEU A 232 -14.18 2.57 0.66
N THR A 233 -13.45 1.44 0.69
CA THR A 233 -12.03 1.38 0.33
C THR A 233 -11.82 1.85 -1.11
N MET A 234 -12.65 1.39 -2.06
CA MET A 234 -12.56 1.84 -3.45
C MET A 234 -12.79 3.35 -3.57
N SER A 235 -13.83 3.88 -2.94
CA SER A 235 -14.17 5.31 -3.01
C SER A 235 -13.06 6.19 -2.45
N HIS A 236 -12.54 5.85 -1.27
CA HIS A 236 -11.43 6.58 -0.65
C HIS A 236 -10.14 6.49 -1.46
N SER A 237 -9.80 5.30 -1.98
CA SER A 237 -8.61 5.12 -2.83
C SER A 237 -8.67 6.01 -4.07
N ILE A 238 -9.82 6.09 -4.74
CA ILE A 238 -9.97 6.91 -5.96
C ILE A 238 -9.89 8.40 -5.64
N ILE A 239 -10.53 8.86 -4.56
CA ILE A 239 -10.46 10.28 -4.15
C ILE A 239 -9.02 10.68 -3.84
N ASN A 240 -8.31 9.89 -3.03
CA ASN A 240 -6.92 10.15 -2.69
C ASN A 240 -6.03 10.09 -3.93
N PHE A 241 -6.28 9.15 -4.83
CA PHE A 241 -5.53 9.03 -6.07
C PHE A 241 -5.72 10.22 -7.00
N ARG A 242 -6.94 10.70 -7.20
CA ARG A 242 -7.20 11.90 -8.01
C ARG A 242 -6.49 13.13 -7.46
N SER A 243 -6.53 13.30 -6.14
CA SER A 243 -5.76 14.36 -5.47
C SER A 243 -4.27 14.23 -5.78
N PHE A 244 -3.70 13.04 -5.68
CA PHE A 244 -2.30 12.77 -6.04
C PHE A 244 -2.00 13.04 -7.52
N ILE A 245 -2.80 12.53 -8.45
CA ILE A 245 -2.61 12.72 -9.91
C ILE A 245 -2.69 14.18 -10.30
N SER A 246 -3.55 14.98 -9.66
CA SER A 246 -3.63 16.42 -9.91
C SER A 246 -2.31 17.17 -9.65
N THR A 247 -1.40 16.57 -8.87
CA THR A 247 -0.05 17.10 -8.61
C THR A 247 1.00 16.61 -9.60
N LEU A 248 0.66 15.67 -10.50
CA LEU A 248 1.56 15.21 -11.55
C LEU A 248 1.50 16.18 -12.73
N ASN A 249 2.56 16.97 -12.89
CA ASN A 249 2.79 17.73 -14.12
C ASN A 249 3.29 16.80 -15.23
N VAL A 250 2.41 15.95 -15.78
CA VAL A 250 2.69 15.22 -17.01
C VAL A 250 2.28 16.12 -18.18
N PRO A 251 3.19 16.49 -19.10
CA PRO A 251 2.82 17.29 -20.26
C PRO A 251 1.77 16.52 -21.07
N VAL A 252 0.64 17.19 -21.33
CA VAL A 252 -0.37 16.72 -22.26
C VAL A 252 0.09 17.20 -23.63
N GLU A 253 0.48 16.26 -24.50
CA GLU A 253 0.65 16.55 -25.93
C GLU A 253 -0.71 16.65 -26.62
#